data_AF-A0A2V5TIN3-F1
#
_entry.id   AF-A0A2V5TIN3-F1
#
_cell.length_a   1.000
_cell.length_b   1.000
_cell.length_c   1.000
_cell.angle_alpha   90.00
_cell.angle_beta   90.00
_cell.angle_gamma   90.00
#
_symmetry.space_group_name_H-M   'P 1'
#
loop_
_entity.id
_entity.type
_entity.pdbx_description
1 polymer ?
#
loop_
_entity_poly.entity_id
_entity_poly.type
_entity_poly.pdbx_seq_one_letter_code
_entity_poly.pdbx_strand_id
1 'polypeptide(L)'
;ARGGGFGYVGGCVPVQGGVTLSLMRMNRIKEINFADAVAIVEPGVFTADLKAAVRAQKLFYPPDPASMKDCTIGGNVATNAGGPRCLKYGVTRN
;
A
#
# COMPACT_ATOMS: atom_id res chain seq x y z
N ALA A 1 12.26 6.97 3.75
CA ALA A 1 11.43 6.05 4.57
C ALA A 1 11.25 4.73 3.80
N ARG A 2 11.01 3.61 4.51
CA ARG A 2 10.89 2.27 3.92
C ARG A 2 9.65 1.54 4.45
N GLY A 3 8.82 1.03 3.53
CA GLY A 3 7.75 0.06 3.81
C GLY A 3 8.24 -1.38 3.64
N GLY A 4 7.51 -2.21 2.90
CA GLY A 4 7.88 -3.62 2.66
C GLY A 4 9.21 -3.84 1.91
N GLY A 5 9.73 -2.81 1.23
CA GLY A 5 11.02 -2.90 0.52
C GLY A 5 10.96 -3.57 -0.86
N PHE A 6 9.76 -3.79 -1.42
CA PHE A 6 9.53 -4.42 -2.73
C PHE A 6 9.57 -3.44 -3.92
N GLY A 7 10.48 -2.46 -3.87
CA GLY A 7 10.72 -1.52 -4.98
C GLY A 7 11.84 -2.01 -5.89
N TYR A 8 11.70 -1.84 -7.20
CA TYR A 8 12.66 -2.37 -8.20
C TYR A 8 13.76 -1.39 -8.62
N VAL A 9 13.74 -0.16 -8.12
CA VAL A 9 14.66 0.93 -8.54
C VAL A 9 15.61 1.37 -7.43
N GLY A 10 15.73 0.59 -6.35
CA GLY A 10 16.65 0.89 -5.24
C GLY A 10 16.26 2.06 -4.32
N GLY A 11 15.13 2.74 -4.55
CA GLY A 11 14.73 3.93 -3.79
C GLY A 11 14.49 3.72 -2.29
N CYS A 12 14.43 2.47 -1.82
CA CYS A 12 14.31 2.13 -0.40
C CYS A 12 15.66 1.83 0.28
N VAL A 13 16.78 1.89 -0.44
CA VAL A 13 18.13 1.55 0.03
C VAL A 13 18.96 2.83 0.24
N PRO A 14 19.54 3.06 1.43
CA PRO A 14 20.40 4.22 1.70
C PRO A 14 21.80 4.01 1.10
N VAL A 15 21.96 4.26 -0.21
CA VAL A 15 23.19 3.99 -0.97
C VAL A 15 24.44 4.77 -0.49
N GLN A 16 24.25 5.92 0.15
CA GLN A 16 25.32 6.76 0.72
C GLN A 16 25.45 6.59 2.25
N GLY A 17 24.88 5.51 2.81
CA GLY A 17 24.73 5.36 4.26
C GLY A 17 23.58 6.21 4.83
N GLY A 18 23.51 6.29 6.15
CA GLY A 18 22.46 7.00 6.88
C GLY A 18 21.40 6.08 7.50
N VAL A 19 20.29 6.69 7.96
CA VAL A 19 19.25 5.99 8.73
C VAL A 19 18.07 5.64 7.83
N THR A 20 17.63 4.37 7.88
CA THR A 20 16.38 3.94 7.25
C THR A 20 15.23 4.02 8.25
N LEU A 21 14.28 4.93 8.04
CA LEU A 21 13.02 4.96 8.79
C LEU A 21 12.06 3.89 8.28
N SER A 22 11.90 2.80 9.04
CA SER A 22 10.93 1.74 8.74
C SER A 22 9.53 2.13 9.21
N LEU A 23 8.54 2.00 8.32
CA LEU A 23 7.13 2.24 8.60
C LEU A 23 6.33 0.95 8.88
N MET A 24 6.99 -0.21 8.89
CA MET A 24 6.34 -1.53 9.01
C MET A 24 5.53 -1.72 10.30
N ARG A 25 5.86 -0.99 11.37
CA ARG A 25 5.13 -1.03 12.64
C ARG A 25 3.91 -0.12 12.69
N MET A 26 3.74 0.74 11.69
CA MET A 26 2.55 1.56 11.48
C MET A 26 1.59 0.78 10.57
N ASN A 27 1.07 -0.34 11.07
CA ASN A 27 0.34 -1.35 10.28
C ASN A 27 -1.13 -1.51 10.69
N ARG A 28 -1.73 -0.49 11.31
CA ARG A 28 -3.14 -0.53 11.71
C ARG A 28 -4.07 0.04 10.63
N ILE A 29 -5.16 -0.68 10.38
CA ILE A 29 -6.34 -0.12 9.71
C ILE A 29 -7.11 0.66 10.78
N LYS A 30 -7.25 1.97 10.59
CA LYS A 30 -7.86 2.89 11.56
C LYS A 30 -9.37 2.96 11.40
N GLU A 31 -9.83 2.97 10.16
CA GLU A 31 -11.25 3.10 9.81
C GLU A 31 -11.51 2.46 8.45
N ILE A 32 -12.69 1.83 8.30
CA ILE A 32 -13.29 1.50 7.01
C ILE A 32 -14.74 1.98 7.08
N ASN A 33 -15.07 2.98 6.27
CA ASN A 33 -16.40 3.55 6.18
C ASN A 33 -17.11 2.99 4.94
N PHE A 34 -18.20 2.27 5.18
CA PHE A 34 -18.98 1.64 4.11
C PHE A 34 -19.75 2.64 3.25
N ALA A 35 -20.34 3.66 3.86
CA ALA A 35 -21.19 4.62 3.15
C ALA A 35 -20.39 5.45 2.14
N ASP A 36 -19.19 5.88 2.53
CA ASP A 36 -18.32 6.72 1.71
C ASP A 36 -17.30 5.91 0.88
N ALA A 37 -17.21 4.60 1.11
CA ALA A 37 -16.20 3.70 0.54
C ALA A 37 -14.75 4.20 0.78
N VAL A 38 -14.50 4.77 1.96
CA VAL A 38 -13.20 5.31 2.39
C VAL A 38 -12.57 4.42 3.45
N ALA A 39 -11.25 4.26 3.42
CA ALA A 39 -10.49 3.61 4.47
C ALA A 39 -9.35 4.53 4.95
N ILE A 40 -9.20 4.66 6.27
CA ILE A 40 -8.07 5.33 6.90
C ILE A 40 -7.12 4.25 7.40
N VAL A 41 -5.87 4.28 6.92
CA VAL A 41 -4.87 3.26 7.22
C VAL A 41 -3.52 3.87 7.53
N GLU A 42 -2.76 3.21 8.40
CA GLU A 42 -1.35 3.53 8.59
C GLU A 42 -0.51 3.02 7.37
N PRO A 43 0.63 3.66 7.04
CA PRO A 43 1.37 3.41 5.79
C PRO A 43 2.04 2.04 5.68
N GLY A 44 2.21 1.34 6.80
CA GLY A 44 2.80 0.00 6.90
C GLY A 44 1.79 -1.13 6.71
N VAL A 45 0.50 -0.85 6.52
CA VAL A 45 -0.51 -1.87 6.20
C VAL A 45 -0.15 -2.54 4.87
N PHE A 46 -0.13 -3.87 4.83
CA PHE A 46 0.05 -4.62 3.59
C PHE A 46 -1.17 -4.49 2.68
N THR A 47 -0.93 -4.44 1.38
CA THR A 47 -2.01 -4.29 0.39
C THR A 47 -2.99 -5.47 0.43
N ALA A 48 -2.49 -6.69 0.65
CA ALA A 48 -3.30 -7.88 0.84
C ALA A 48 -4.22 -7.78 2.07
N ASP A 49 -3.71 -7.26 3.19
CA ASP A 49 -4.48 -7.14 4.43
C ASP A 49 -5.62 -6.13 4.27
N LEU A 50 -5.34 -4.97 3.66
CA LEU A 50 -6.38 -4.00 3.34
C LEU A 50 -7.46 -4.62 2.44
N LYS A 51 -7.04 -5.34 1.39
CA LYS A 51 -7.97 -6.03 0.48
C LYS A 51 -8.85 -7.05 1.19
N ALA A 52 -8.29 -7.82 2.12
CA ALA A 52 -9.04 -8.79 2.91
C ALA A 52 -10.05 -8.08 3.83
N ALA A 53 -9.62 -7.03 4.53
CA ALA A 53 -10.46 -6.29 5.48
C ALA A 53 -11.65 -5.61 4.79
N VAL A 54 -11.44 -4.91 3.67
CA VAL A 54 -12.54 -4.26 2.93
C VAL A 54 -13.48 -5.29 2.30
N ARG A 55 -12.96 -6.44 1.87
CA ARG A 55 -13.78 -7.51 1.28
C ARG A 55 -14.72 -8.15 2.31
N ALA A 56 -14.30 -8.25 3.57
CA ALA A 56 -15.18 -8.68 4.66
C ALA A 56 -16.38 -7.75 4.84
N GLN A 57 -16.25 -6.47 4.45
CA GLN A 57 -17.32 -5.47 4.46
C GLN A 57 -18.02 -5.32 3.09
N LYS A 58 -17.84 -6.28 2.17
CA LYS A 58 -18.41 -6.25 0.80
C LYS A 58 -17.91 -5.06 -0.04
N LEU A 59 -16.80 -4.45 0.35
CA LEU A 59 -16.08 -3.43 -0.41
C LEU A 59 -14.88 -4.04 -1.15
N PHE A 60 -14.20 -3.22 -1.94
CA PHE A 60 -13.09 -3.66 -2.75
C PHE A 60 -12.04 -2.54 -2.92
N TYR A 61 -10.77 -2.84 -2.62
CA TYR A 61 -9.64 -1.96 -2.92
C TYR A 61 -9.04 -2.32 -4.29
N PRO A 62 -9.14 -1.44 -5.32
CA PRO A 62 -8.84 -1.82 -6.69
C PRO A 62 -7.37 -2.10 -7.05
N PRO A 63 -6.40 -1.24 -6.67
CA PRO A 63 -5.02 -1.40 -7.09
C PRO A 63 -4.45 -2.78 -6.77
N ASP A 64 -3.75 -3.37 -7.74
CA ASP A 64 -3.24 -4.73 -7.65
C ASP A 64 -1.79 -4.92 -8.12
N PRO A 65 -0.83 -4.27 -7.44
CA PRO A 65 0.58 -4.54 -7.65
C PRO A 65 0.87 -6.04 -7.60
N ALA A 66 1.77 -6.52 -8.46
CA ALA A 66 2.20 -7.93 -8.45
C ALA A 66 2.73 -8.36 -7.07
N SER A 67 3.35 -7.42 -6.34
CA SER A 67 3.86 -7.59 -4.97
C SER A 67 2.80 -7.35 -3.88
N MET A 68 1.49 -7.39 -4.17
CA MET A 68 0.44 -7.03 -3.19
C MET A 68 0.48 -7.81 -1.85
N LYS A 69 1.08 -9.00 -1.81
CA LYS A 69 1.27 -9.77 -0.58
C LYS A 69 2.33 -9.14 0.34
N ASP A 70 3.25 -8.39 -0.23
CA ASP A 70 4.46 -7.92 0.45
C ASP A 70 4.65 -6.39 0.39
N CYS A 71 3.97 -5.69 -0.51
CA CYS A 71 4.00 -4.23 -0.59
C CYS A 71 2.99 -3.58 0.36
N THR A 72 3.40 -2.46 0.95
CA THR A 72 2.57 -1.69 1.89
C THR A 72 1.90 -0.50 1.19
N ILE A 73 0.80 -0.01 1.76
CA ILE A 73 0.03 1.11 1.20
C ILE A 73 0.89 2.36 1.01
N GLY A 74 1.71 2.73 2.00
CA GLY A 74 2.59 3.89 1.87
C GLY A 74 3.64 3.73 0.77
N GLY A 75 4.12 2.51 0.53
CA GLY A 75 5.03 2.23 -0.58
C GLY A 75 4.33 2.39 -1.93
N ASN A 76 3.10 1.91 -2.05
CA ASN A 76 2.31 2.02 -3.28
C ASN A 76 2.01 3.48 -3.65
N VAL A 77 1.65 4.30 -2.66
CA VAL A 77 1.42 5.74 -2.86
C VAL A 77 2.70 6.44 -3.31
N ALA A 78 3.83 6.15 -2.65
CA ALA A 78 5.12 6.76 -2.99
C ALA A 78 5.63 6.43 -4.40
N THR A 79 5.23 5.28 -4.96
CA THR A 79 5.70 4.82 -6.28
C THR A 79 4.64 4.88 -7.36
N ASN A 80 3.45 5.41 -7.07
CA ASN A 80 2.31 5.39 -7.99
C ASN A 80 1.99 3.96 -8.48
N ALA A 81 1.98 2.99 -7.54
CA ALA A 81 1.93 1.58 -7.90
C ALA A 81 0.62 1.22 -8.62
N GLY A 82 0.78 0.48 -9.72
CA GLY A 82 -0.29 -0.08 -10.51
C GLY A 82 -0.21 -1.61 -10.61
N GLY A 83 -1.10 -2.18 -11.40
CA GLY A 83 -1.17 -3.60 -11.72
C GLY A 83 -2.18 -3.84 -12.85
N PRO A 84 -2.48 -5.10 -13.20
CA PRO A 84 -3.37 -5.43 -14.31
C PRO A 84 -4.74 -4.73 -14.27
N ARG A 85 -5.27 -4.42 -13.08
CA ARG A 85 -6.56 -3.73 -12.93
C ARG A 85 -6.50 -2.23 -13.21
N CYS A 86 -5.31 -1.65 -13.45
CA CYS A 86 -5.17 -0.22 -13.71
C CYS A 86 -5.91 0.26 -14.95
N LEU A 87 -6.15 -0.64 -15.93
CA LEU A 87 -6.95 -0.33 -17.12
C LEU A 87 -8.36 0.18 -16.78
N LYS A 88 -9.00 -0.42 -15.76
CA LYS A 88 -10.36 -0.05 -15.35
C LYS A 88 -10.37 0.92 -14.16
N TYR A 89 -9.43 0.78 -13.23
CA TYR A 89 -9.51 1.45 -11.93
C TYR A 89 -8.36 2.44 -11.66
N GLY A 90 -7.45 2.62 -12.61
CA GLY A 90 -6.28 3.48 -12.45
C GLY A 90 -5.23 2.89 -11.50
N VAL A 91 -4.24 3.72 -11.20
CA VAL A 91 -3.10 3.43 -10.34
C VAL A 91 -3.27 4.10 -8.98
N THR A 92 -2.42 3.77 -8.01
CA THR A 92 -2.41 4.42 -6.68
C THR A 92 -1.88 5.85 -6.82
N ARG A 93 -2.73 6.83 -7.18
CA ARG A 93 -2.33 8.21 -7.47
C ARG A 93 -2.53 9.16 -6.28
N ASN A 94 -1.66 10.16 -6.19
CA ASN A 94 -1.83 11.35 -5.34
C ASN A 94 -2.81 12.35 -5.95
#